data_AF-A0A453QQ11-F1
#
_entry.id   AF-A0A453QQ11-F1
#
_cell.length_a   1.000
_cell.length_b   1.000
_cell.length_c   1.000
_cell.angle_alpha   90.00
_cell.angle_beta   90.00
_cell.angle_gamma   90.00
#
_symmetry.space_group_name_H-M   'P 1'
#
loop_
_entity.id
_entity.type
_entity.pdbx_description
1 polymer ?
#
loop_
_entity_poly.entity_id
_entity_poly.type
_entity_poly.pdbx_seq_one_letter_code
_entity_poly.pdbx_strand_id
1 'polypeptide(L)'
;MTECEHDRKVIDFYGTLKEIIQLDYNLEDRSVVLFKCDWFKLDGKKTELKNDGFFKSIHVGSLWYKDDSLILATQASKVFYLPDTKYGKNWQVVQTFDHRHQFYISETEGVPFSGP
;
A
#
# COMPACT_ATOMS: atom_id res chain seq x y z
N MET A 1 0.11 0.71 -1.81
CA MET A 1 -0.06 2.03 -2.45
C MET A 1 -0.18 3.06 -1.35
N THR A 2 0.38 4.25 -1.53
CA THR A 2 0.16 5.38 -0.63
C THR A 2 0.28 6.68 -1.42
N GLU A 3 -0.43 7.73 -1.02
CA GLU A 3 -0.29 9.05 -1.64
C GLU A 3 0.93 9.77 -1.03
N CYS A 4 1.85 10.27 -1.86
CA CYS A 4 3.10 10.89 -1.41
C CYS A 4 3.52 12.04 -2.35
N GLU A 5 4.37 12.94 -1.86
CA GLU A 5 4.96 14.00 -2.67
C GLU A 5 6.26 13.52 -3.36
N HIS A 6 6.37 13.73 -4.67
CA HIS A 6 7.56 13.52 -5.47
C HIS A 6 7.71 14.66 -6.48
N ASP A 7 8.88 15.31 -6.55
CA ASP A 7 9.14 16.43 -7.47
C ASP A 7 8.06 17.53 -7.45
N ARG A 8 7.62 17.93 -6.24
CA ARG A 8 6.56 18.93 -5.99
C ARG A 8 5.19 18.56 -6.55
N LYS A 9 4.93 17.26 -6.74
CA LYS A 9 3.65 16.71 -7.16
C LYS A 9 3.21 15.63 -6.20
N VAL A 10 1.92 15.61 -5.89
CA VAL A 10 1.30 14.52 -5.14
C VAL A 10 0.98 13.39 -6.13
N ILE A 11 1.54 12.21 -5.89
CA ILE A 11 1.33 11.02 -6.73
C ILE A 11 1.15 9.76 -5.86
N ASP A 12 0.50 8.75 -6.44
CA ASP A 12 0.41 7.43 -5.82
C ASP A 12 1.76 6.70 -5.92
N PHE A 13 2.34 6.35 -4.78
CA PHE A 13 3.48 5.44 -4.72
C PHE A 13 2.98 3.99 -4.75
N TYR A 14 3.63 3.19 -5.59
CA TYR A 14 3.39 1.75 -5.68
C TYR A 14 4.63 1.02 -5.22
N GLY A 15 4.46 -0.02 -4.43
CA GLY A 15 5.58 -0.76 -3.86
C GLY A 15 5.22 -2.13 -3.34
N THR A 16 6.25 -2.85 -2.90
CA THR A 16 6.09 -4.16 -2.26
C THR A 16 6.42 -4.03 -0.78
N LEU A 17 5.51 -4.50 0.07
CA LEU A 17 5.74 -4.59 1.52
C LEU A 17 6.92 -5.53 1.80
N LYS A 18 7.86 -5.08 2.62
CA LYS A 18 9.05 -5.84 3.02
C LYS A 18 9.01 -6.27 4.47
N GLU A 19 8.73 -5.33 5.35
CA GLU A 19 8.74 -5.55 6.79
C GLU A 19 7.54 -4.85 7.41
N ILE A 20 6.99 -5.49 8.45
CA ILE A 20 5.99 -4.92 9.33
C ILE A 20 6.67 -4.72 10.68
N ILE A 21 6.69 -3.48 11.15
CA ILE A 21 7.37 -3.07 12.37
C ILE A 21 6.31 -2.53 13.32
N GLN A 22 6.15 -3.16 14.47
CA GLN A 22 5.33 -2.63 15.56
C GLN A 22 6.24 -1.90 16.54
N LEU A 23 5.88 -0.66 16.88
CA LEU A 23 6.54 0.12 17.92
C LEU A 23 5.58 0.24 19.10
N ASP A 24 5.96 -0.36 20.23
CA ASP A 24 5.22 -0.29 21.47
C ASP A 24 5.72 0.88 22.31
N TYR A 25 4.80 1.75 22.72
CA TYR A 25 5.09 2.85 23.63
C TYR A 25 4.80 2.43 25.06
N ASN A 26 5.69 2.79 25.98
CA ASN A 26 5.67 2.38 27.40
C ASN A 26 4.46 2.89 28.22
N LEU A 27 3.44 3.48 27.59
CA LEU A 27 2.26 4.04 28.23
C LEU A 27 0.99 3.48 27.57
N GLU A 28 0.16 2.81 28.36
CA GLU A 28 -1.25 2.51 28.07
C GLU A 28 -1.52 1.69 26.80
N ASP A 29 -0.79 0.59 26.56
CA ASP A 29 -1.01 -0.33 25.43
C ASP A 29 -1.06 0.36 24.05
N ARG A 30 -0.33 1.48 23.91
CA ARG A 30 -0.27 2.23 22.66
C ARG A 30 0.82 1.65 21.78
N SER A 31 0.42 1.13 20.62
CA SER A 31 1.34 0.71 19.57
C SER A 31 1.04 1.44 18.26
N VAL A 32 2.08 1.63 17.45
CA VAL A 32 1.94 2.04 16.05
C VAL A 32 2.59 1.00 15.14
N VAL A 33 1.97 0.76 14.00
CA VAL A 33 2.50 -0.18 13.00
C VAL A 33 3.03 0.61 11.82
N LEU A 34 4.29 0.37 11.48
CA LEU A 34 4.98 0.89 10.32
C LEU A 34 5.17 -0.21 9.28
N PHE A 35 5.07 0.16 8.02
CA PHE A 35 5.40 -0.67 6.89
C PHE A 35 6.66 -0.14 6.21
N LYS A 36 7.63 -1.03 6.00
CA LYS A 36 8.78 -0.77 5.13
C LYS A 36 8.48 -1.30 3.75
N CYS A 37 8.62 -0.46 2.72
CA CYS A 37 8.21 -0.79 1.36
C CYS A 37 9.31 -0.53 0.33
N ASP A 38 9.51 -1.46 -0.61
CA ASP A 38 10.27 -1.16 -1.82
C ASP A 38 9.37 -0.37 -2.78
N TRP A 39 9.65 0.93 -2.95
CA TRP A 39 8.88 1.81 -3.83
C TRP A 39 9.37 1.72 -5.27
N PHE A 40 8.48 1.42 -6.21
CA PHE A 40 8.81 1.37 -7.63
C PHE A 40 9.00 2.77 -8.20
N LYS A 41 10.01 2.91 -9.05
CA LYS A 41 10.30 4.15 -9.77
C LYS A 41 9.23 4.42 -10.83
N LEU A 42 8.62 5.62 -10.82
CA LEU A 42 7.52 5.99 -11.72
C LEU A 42 7.84 7.19 -12.64
N ASP A 43 9.09 7.63 -12.69
CA ASP A 43 9.59 8.69 -13.57
C ASP A 43 10.62 8.13 -14.57
N GLY A 44 10.90 8.89 -15.63
CA GLY A 44 11.91 8.56 -16.64
C GLY A 44 11.42 7.62 -17.74
N LYS A 45 12.09 7.68 -18.90
CA LYS A 45 11.60 7.10 -20.17
C LYS A 45 11.25 5.60 -20.15
N LYS A 46 11.82 4.81 -19.24
CA LYS A 46 11.62 3.35 -19.17
C LYS A 46 10.78 2.90 -17.96
N THR A 47 10.51 3.80 -17.03
CA THR A 47 9.90 3.51 -15.72
C THR A 47 8.67 4.35 -15.44
N GLU A 48 8.39 5.34 -16.30
CA GLU A 48 7.18 6.16 -16.22
C GLU A 48 5.91 5.31 -16.11
N LEU A 49 5.05 5.68 -15.17
CA LEU A 49 3.72 5.10 -15.01
C LEU A 49 2.95 5.23 -16.34
N LYS A 50 2.48 4.10 -16.87
CA LYS A 50 1.64 4.09 -18.06
C LYS A 50 0.19 3.98 -17.65
N ASN A 51 -0.63 4.92 -18.10
CA ASN A 51 -2.07 4.91 -17.85
C ASN A 51 -2.78 5.10 -19.20
N ASP A 52 -3.49 4.08 -19.65
CA ASP A 52 -4.29 4.14 -20.89
C ASP A 52 -5.77 4.43 -20.64
N GLY A 53 -6.12 4.86 -19.42
CA GLY A 53 -7.48 5.17 -18.99
C GLY A 53 -8.22 3.96 -18.40
N PHE A 54 -7.81 2.74 -18.75
CA PHE A 54 -8.39 1.51 -18.22
C PHE A 54 -7.46 0.84 -17.23
N PHE A 55 -6.16 0.78 -17.56
CA PHE A 55 -5.15 0.13 -16.75
C PHE A 55 -4.00 1.07 -16.43
N LYS A 56 -3.52 0.98 -15.19
CA LYS A 56 -2.26 1.57 -14.75
C LYS A 56 -1.19 0.47 -14.79
N SER A 57 -0.09 0.69 -15.50
CA SER A 57 1.02 -0.25 -15.60
C SER A 57 2.30 0.39 -15.09
N ILE A 58 3.00 -0.33 -14.22
CA ILE A 58 4.25 0.12 -13.59
C ILE A 58 5.41 -0.81 -13.96
N HIS A 59 6.62 -0.27 -13.96
CA HIS A 59 7.84 -1.04 -14.17
C HIS A 59 8.49 -1.40 -12.82
N VAL A 60 8.68 -2.68 -12.56
CA VAL A 60 9.15 -3.18 -11.24
C VAL A 60 10.66 -3.37 -11.12
N GLY A 61 11.43 -3.02 -12.16
CA GLY A 61 12.89 -3.23 -12.19
C GLY A 61 13.74 -2.13 -11.54
N SER A 62 13.13 -1.02 -11.11
CA SER A 62 13.84 0.12 -10.53
C SER A 62 13.08 0.64 -9.31
N LEU A 63 13.81 1.05 -8.28
CA LEU A 63 13.24 1.49 -7.01
C LEU A 63 13.65 2.92 -6.65
N TRP A 64 12.75 3.63 -5.98
CA TRP A 64 13.02 4.89 -5.28
C TRP A 64 13.23 4.67 -3.78
N TYR A 65 13.79 5.67 -3.11
CA TYR A 65 13.80 5.83 -1.64
C TYR A 65 14.16 4.57 -0.83
N LYS A 66 15.18 3.81 -1.28
CA LYS A 66 15.56 2.54 -0.62
C LYS A 66 15.86 2.71 0.87
N ASP A 67 16.44 3.85 1.23
CA ASP A 67 16.83 4.18 2.60
C ASP A 67 15.71 4.90 3.39
N ASP A 68 14.65 5.35 2.73
CA ASP A 68 13.51 6.08 3.33
C ASP A 68 12.18 5.50 2.85
N SER A 69 11.83 4.34 3.39
CA SER A 69 10.76 3.47 2.89
C SER A 69 9.64 3.22 3.90
N LEU A 70 9.62 3.95 5.01
CA LEU A 70 8.68 3.73 6.11
C LEU A 70 7.42 4.58 5.97
N ILE A 71 6.27 3.93 6.11
CA ILE A 71 4.96 4.60 6.18
C ILE A 71 4.15 4.04 7.35
N LEU A 72 3.15 4.79 7.83
CA LEU A 72 2.17 4.24 8.76
C LEU A 72 1.31 3.21 8.01
N ALA A 73 1.00 2.10 8.68
CA ALA A 73 0.11 1.08 8.11
C ALA A 73 -1.25 1.67 7.69
N THR A 74 -1.74 2.69 8.40
CA THR A 74 -3.00 3.40 8.11
C THR A 74 -2.95 4.26 6.85
N GLN A 75 -1.76 4.64 6.37
CA GLN A 75 -1.58 5.38 5.12
C GLN A 75 -1.52 4.46 3.90
N ALA A 76 -1.47 3.14 4.11
CA ALA A 76 -1.30 2.17 3.04
C ALA A 76 -2.65 1.64 2.54
N SER A 77 -2.85 1.69 1.23
CA SER A 77 -3.93 0.97 0.54
C SER A 77 -3.40 -0.27 -0.18
N LYS A 78 -4.19 -1.36 -0.16
CA LYS A 78 -3.85 -2.62 -0.80
C LYS A 78 -4.02 -2.54 -2.31
N VAL A 79 -3.04 -3.07 -3.04
CA VAL A 79 -3.07 -3.22 -4.50
C VAL A 79 -2.53 -4.59 -4.89
N PHE A 80 -2.94 -5.06 -6.06
CA PHE A 80 -2.43 -6.28 -6.67
C PHE A 80 -1.64 -5.94 -7.93
N TYR A 81 -0.62 -6.76 -8.22
CA TYR A 81 0.19 -6.63 -9.40
C TYR A 81 0.02 -7.86 -10.30
N LEU A 82 -0.34 -7.64 -11.55
CA LEU A 82 -0.56 -8.68 -12.55
C LEU A 82 0.46 -8.51 -13.67
N PRO A 83 1.04 -9.58 -14.23
CA PRO A 83 1.93 -9.46 -15.39
C PRO A 83 1.27 -8.70 -16.54
N ASP A 84 1.97 -7.70 -17.08
CA ASP A 84 1.46 -6.91 -18.20
C ASP A 84 1.80 -7.58 -19.54
N THR A 85 0.77 -8.01 -20.27
CA THR A 85 0.93 -8.68 -21.57
C THR A 85 1.26 -7.72 -22.72
N LYS A 86 1.04 -6.41 -22.56
CA LYS A 86 1.25 -5.37 -23.57
C LYS A 86 2.68 -4.83 -23.52
N TYR A 87 3.21 -4.54 -22.34
CA TYR A 87 4.56 -4.00 -22.17
C TYR A 87 5.62 -5.05 -21.83
N GLY A 88 5.21 -6.25 -21.43
CA GLY A 88 6.07 -7.42 -21.31
C GLY A 88 6.89 -7.45 -20.03
N LYS A 89 8.12 -7.97 -20.13
CA LYS A 89 8.96 -8.29 -18.96
C LYS A 89 9.14 -7.07 -18.03
N ASN A 90 9.03 -7.30 -16.73
CA ASN A 90 9.13 -6.31 -15.65
C ASN A 90 8.02 -5.25 -15.64
N TRP A 91 6.99 -5.35 -16.47
CA TRP A 91 5.80 -4.52 -16.37
C TRP A 91 4.69 -5.27 -15.66
N GLN A 92 3.99 -4.57 -14.77
CA GLN A 92 2.84 -5.11 -14.05
C GLN A 92 1.69 -4.12 -14.09
N VAL A 93 0.50 -4.63 -14.39
CA VAL A 93 -0.76 -3.91 -14.23
C VAL A 93 -1.10 -3.83 -12.75
N VAL A 94 -1.42 -2.63 -12.29
CA VAL A 94 -1.85 -2.38 -10.93
C VAL A 94 -3.37 -2.44 -10.85
N GLN A 95 -3.87 -3.26 -9.94
CA GLN A 95 -5.29 -3.32 -9.61
C GLN A 95 -5.52 -2.87 -8.18
N THR A 96 -6.25 -1.76 -8.02
CA THR A 96 -6.72 -1.29 -6.71
C THR A 96 -7.89 -2.14 -6.25
N PHE A 97 -7.87 -2.52 -4.98
CA PHE A 97 -9.00 -3.22 -4.38
C PHE A 97 -9.71 -2.25 -3.43
N ASP A 98 -10.94 -1.89 -3.76
CA ASP A 98 -11.82 -1.25 -2.80
C ASP A 98 -12.61 -2.35 -2.09
N HIS A 99 -12.40 -2.47 -0.78
CA HIS A 99 -13.08 -3.49 0.02
C HIS A 99 -14.56 -3.12 0.13
N ARG A 100 -15.38 -3.62 -0.80
CA ARG A 100 -16.83 -3.63 -0.58
C ARG A 100 -17.08 -4.51 0.66
N HIS A 101 -17.66 -3.92 1.70
CA HIS A 101 -18.16 -4.55 2.94
C HIS A 101 -17.21 -4.74 4.14
N GLN A 102 -16.46 -3.71 4.57
CA GLN A 102 -15.96 -3.70 5.95
C GLN A 102 -17.07 -3.24 6.92
N PHE A 103 -17.64 -4.17 7.69
CA PHE A 103 -18.39 -3.84 8.90
C PHE A 103 -17.41 -3.87 10.07
N TYR A 104 -17.27 -2.74 10.78
CA TYR A 104 -16.63 -2.72 12.08
C TYR A 104 -17.58 -3.39 13.07
N ILE A 105 -17.38 -4.67 13.34
CA ILE A 105 -18.04 -5.33 14.46
C ILE A 105 -17.23 -4.90 15.68
N SER A 106 -17.71 -3.88 16.40
CA SER A 106 -17.25 -3.65 17.76
C SER A 106 -17.60 -4.90 18.56
N GLU A 107 -16.60 -5.53 19.17
CA GLU A 107 -16.79 -6.60 20.14
C GLU A 107 -17.44 -5.98 21.39
N THR A 108 -18.75 -5.73 21.32
CA THR A 108 -19.50 -5.29 22.49
C THR A 108 -19.53 -6.47 23.44
N GLU A 109 -18.92 -6.27 24.61
CA GLU A 109 -18.82 -7.23 25.70
C GLU A 109 -20.09 -8.07 25.83
N GLY A 110 -19.92 -9.39 25.83
CA GLY A 110 -21.01 -10.34 25.95
C GLY A 110 -21.83 -10.08 27.20
N VAL A 111 -23.00 -9.47 27.04
CA VAL A 111 -24.03 -9.47 28.07
C VAL A 111 -24.44 -10.94 28.25
N PRO A 112 -24.29 -11.54 29.45
CA PRO A 112 -24.77 -12.88 29.67
C PRO A 112 -26.29 -12.86 29.54
N PHE A 113 -26.84 -13.59 28.56
CA PHE A 113 -28.26 -13.86 28.50
C PHE A 113 -28.66 -14.69 29.74
N SER A 114 -29.19 -14.03 30.77
CA SER A 114 -29.98 -14.67 31.82
C SER A 114 -31.44 -14.66 31.40
N GLY A 115 -31.85 -15.70 30.67
CA GLY A 115 -33.27 -15.96 30.39
C GLY A 115 -33.98 -16.61 31.59
N PRO A 116 -35.31 -16.48 31.69
CA PRO A 116 -36.14 -17.01 32.77
C PRO A 116 -36.28 -18.54 32.75
#